data_AF-A0A2E8DZ01-F1
#
_entry.id   AF-A0A2E8DZ01-F1
#
_cell.length_a   1.000
_cell.length_b   1.000
_cell.length_c   1.000
_cell.angle_alpha   90.00
_cell.angle_beta   90.00
_cell.angle_gamma   90.00
#
_symmetry.space_group_name_H-M   'P 1'
#
loop_
_entity.id
_entity.type
_entity.pdbx_description
1 polymer ?
#
loop_
_entity_poly.entity_id
_entity_poly.type
_entity_poly.pdbx_seq_one_letter_code
_entity_poly.pdbx_strand_id
1 'polypeptide(L)'
;MDILLELATTFWQWSVLIVLVLIGFVISWFDGQGEQRVGFNMPFGMPVLQPIPIETKDKGFWKGILLWLLGTRKWEVAEDFWFTLEGGNYMIPAGFQFDGASVPKFLATFLSPVGVLLIGGLVHDYGYKYATLLHDDGTTMGYRNQAHWDRIFRDICIEVNGFKFLNYLAYWTLRLAGFVAWNGHKKRGTHVKEKS
;
A
#
# COMPACT_ATOMS: atom_id res chain seq x y z
N MET A 1 -29.21 8.40 28.44
CA MET A 1 -27.94 7.93 27.84
C MET A 1 -26.89 8.95 28.25
N ASP A 2 -25.74 8.54 28.79
CA ASP A 2 -24.69 9.49 29.21
C ASP A 2 -24.24 10.33 28.00
N ILE A 3 -24.13 11.66 28.17
CA ILE A 3 -23.75 12.61 27.10
C ILE A 3 -22.45 12.19 26.40
N LEU A 4 -21.51 11.59 27.14
CA LEU A 4 -20.26 11.04 26.59
C LEU A 4 -20.50 9.87 25.64
N LEU A 5 -21.42 8.96 25.99
CA LEU A 5 -21.79 7.82 25.14
C LEU A 5 -22.56 8.29 23.89
N GLU A 6 -23.38 9.33 24.03
CA GLU A 6 -24.10 9.94 22.92
C GLU A 6 -23.16 10.64 21.93
N LEU A 7 -22.19 11.41 22.43
CA LEU A 7 -21.13 11.99 21.58
C LEU A 7 -20.29 10.91 20.89
N ALA A 8 -19.90 9.85 21.63
CA ALA A 8 -19.08 8.78 21.07
C ALA A 8 -19.81 7.97 19.99
N THR A 9 -21.11 7.72 20.15
CA THR A 9 -21.90 7.00 19.14
C THR A 9 -22.25 7.89 17.94
N THR A 10 -22.53 9.17 18.17
CA THR A 10 -22.79 10.15 17.10
C THR A 10 -21.56 10.39 16.23
N PHE A 11 -20.38 10.55 16.84
CA PHE A 11 -19.11 10.78 16.14
C PHE A 11 -18.21 9.54 16.14
N TRP A 12 -18.80 8.36 15.90
CA TRP A 12 -18.12 7.08 16.05
C TRP A 12 -16.81 6.96 15.24
N GLN A 13 -16.70 7.62 14.08
CA GLN A 13 -15.46 7.63 13.27
C GLN A 13 -14.30 8.28 14.02
N TRP A 14 -14.57 9.39 14.72
CA TRP A 14 -13.59 10.07 15.56
C TRP A 14 -13.27 9.25 16.81
N SER A 15 -14.27 8.61 17.42
CA SER A 15 -14.03 7.70 18.54
C SER A 15 -13.12 6.54 18.14
N VAL A 16 -13.34 5.92 16.98
CA VAL A 16 -12.46 4.88 16.44
C VAL A 16 -11.06 5.43 16.20
N LEU A 17 -10.92 6.61 15.57
CA LEU A 17 -9.62 7.22 15.35
C LEU A 17 -8.86 7.48 16.66
N ILE A 18 -9.53 8.06 17.66
CA ILE A 18 -8.94 8.34 18.97
C ILE A 18 -8.44 7.05 19.62
N VAL A 19 -9.25 5.99 19.59
CA VAL A 19 -8.85 4.67 20.12
C VAL A 19 -7.63 4.13 19.36
N LEU A 20 -7.59 4.20 18.04
CA LEU A 20 -6.44 3.76 17.23
C LEU A 20 -5.18 4.57 17.54
N VAL A 21 -5.31 5.89 17.72
CA VAL A 21 -4.19 6.78 18.07
C VAL A 21 -3.67 6.45 19.48
N LEU A 22 -4.55 6.23 20.46
CA LEU A 22 -4.15 5.86 21.81
C LEU A 22 -3.45 4.50 21.86
N ILE A 23 -3.96 3.50 21.14
CA ILE A 23 -3.30 2.19 21.00
C ILE A 23 -1.94 2.36 20.34
N GLY A 24 -1.88 3.11 19.22
CA GLY A 24 -0.63 3.39 18.52
C GLY A 24 0.39 4.11 19.39
N PHE A 25 -0.07 5.05 20.23
CA PHE A 25 0.77 5.75 21.20
C PHE A 25 1.33 4.81 22.26
N VAL A 26 0.47 3.97 22.87
CA VAL A 26 0.91 2.98 23.87
C VAL A 26 1.95 2.03 23.28
N ILE A 27 1.70 1.48 22.09
CA ILE A 27 2.67 0.61 21.40
C ILE A 27 3.97 1.36 21.12
N SER A 28 3.88 2.59 20.62
CA SER A 28 5.07 3.41 20.32
C SER A 28 5.86 3.75 21.58
N TRP A 29 5.22 3.85 22.74
CA TRP A 29 5.91 4.07 24.02
C TRP A 29 6.81 2.88 24.38
N PHE A 30 6.32 1.65 24.20
CA PHE A 30 7.08 0.45 24.57
C PHE A 30 8.11 0.04 23.51
N ASP A 31 7.74 0.11 22.23
CA ASP A 31 8.56 -0.42 21.15
C ASP A 31 9.34 0.67 20.40
N GLY A 32 9.07 1.96 20.65
CA GLY A 32 9.64 3.06 19.88
C GLY A 32 9.05 3.23 18.48
N GLN A 33 9.49 4.28 17.77
CA GLN A 33 9.09 4.60 16.40
C GLN A 33 10.24 4.33 15.43
N GLY A 34 9.92 3.67 14.31
CA GLY A 34 10.90 3.34 13.28
C GLY A 34 11.92 2.27 13.72
N GLU A 35 12.20 1.32 12.82
CA GLU A 35 13.26 0.33 12.98
C GLU A 35 13.83 0.05 11.59
N GLN A 36 15.16 -0.07 11.48
CA GLN A 36 15.74 -0.66 10.29
C GLN A 36 15.39 -2.16 10.25
N ARG A 37 14.86 -2.63 9.13
CA ARG A 37 14.33 -3.99 8.95
C ARG A 37 14.86 -4.63 7.68
N VAL A 38 14.44 -4.11 6.54
CA VAL A 38 14.83 -4.51 5.18
C VAL A 38 15.88 -3.58 4.58
N GLY A 39 16.24 -2.48 5.26
CA GLY A 39 17.26 -1.55 4.76
C GLY A 39 16.82 -0.86 3.48
N PHE A 40 15.55 -0.50 3.41
CA PHE A 40 14.94 0.18 2.28
C PHE A 40 15.54 1.56 2.13
N ASN A 41 16.07 1.83 0.94
CA ASN A 41 16.65 3.12 0.61
C ASN A 41 16.27 3.53 -0.81
N MET A 42 16.08 4.83 -1.01
CA MET A 42 15.75 5.44 -2.29
C MET A 42 16.89 6.39 -2.68
N PRO A 43 18.02 5.88 -3.22
CA PRO A 43 19.23 6.68 -3.41
C PRO A 43 19.03 7.86 -4.37
N PHE A 44 18.08 7.74 -5.30
CA PHE A 44 17.73 8.78 -6.28
C PHE A 44 16.49 9.60 -5.89
N GLY A 45 15.94 9.37 -4.70
CA GLY A 45 14.78 10.10 -4.18
C GLY A 45 13.43 9.42 -4.45
N MET A 46 12.35 10.18 -4.24
CA MET A 46 10.97 9.70 -4.34
C MET A 46 10.57 9.35 -5.78
N PRO A 47 9.63 8.41 -5.99
CA PRO A 47 9.16 8.06 -7.33
C PRO A 47 8.45 9.25 -8.00
N VAL A 48 8.70 9.45 -9.29
CA VAL A 48 7.96 10.41 -10.12
C VAL A 48 6.68 9.74 -10.59
N LEU A 49 5.53 10.27 -10.16
CA LEU A 49 4.22 9.66 -10.40
C LEU A 49 3.33 10.59 -11.23
N GLN A 50 2.66 10.03 -12.23
CA GLN A 50 1.67 10.71 -13.05
C GLN A 50 0.26 10.19 -12.74
N PRO A 51 -0.71 11.06 -12.42
CA PRO A 51 -2.09 10.64 -12.21
C PRO A 51 -2.75 10.25 -13.54
N ILE A 52 -3.44 9.11 -13.56
CA ILE A 52 -4.21 8.65 -14.72
C ILE A 52 -5.61 9.28 -14.67
N PRO A 53 -6.09 9.93 -15.75
CA PRO A 53 -7.44 10.47 -15.81
C PRO A 53 -8.51 9.40 -15.57
N ILE A 54 -9.51 9.72 -14.74
CA ILE A 54 -10.72 8.89 -14.62
C ILE A 54 -11.64 9.29 -15.78
N GLU A 55 -11.86 8.37 -16.72
CA GLU A 55 -12.76 8.58 -17.87
C GLU A 55 -14.24 8.67 -17.47
N THR A 56 -14.63 9.72 -16.76
CA THR A 56 -16.04 10.00 -16.43
C THR A 56 -16.79 10.67 -17.59
N LYS A 57 -16.05 11.28 -18.52
CA LYS A 57 -16.59 11.90 -19.73
C LYS A 57 -17.31 10.83 -20.59
N ASP A 58 -18.49 11.19 -21.10
CA ASP A 58 -19.29 10.39 -22.04
C ASP A 58 -19.82 9.03 -21.51
N LYS A 59 -19.74 8.77 -20.19
CA LYS A 59 -20.27 7.54 -19.59
C LYS A 59 -21.74 7.63 -19.13
N GLY A 60 -22.34 8.83 -19.14
CA GLY A 60 -23.71 9.11 -18.66
C GLY A 60 -23.80 9.38 -17.15
N PHE A 61 -24.85 10.09 -16.69
CA PHE A 61 -24.96 10.62 -15.31
C PHE A 61 -24.78 9.54 -14.23
N TRP A 62 -25.59 8.49 -14.24
CA TRP A 62 -25.55 7.44 -13.19
C TRP A 62 -24.25 6.64 -13.18
N LYS A 63 -23.69 6.34 -14.35
CA LYS A 63 -22.39 5.64 -14.45
C LYS A 63 -21.24 6.56 -14.03
N GLY A 64 -21.32 7.85 -14.31
CA GLY A 64 -20.39 8.86 -13.81
C GLY A 64 -20.40 8.95 -12.28
N ILE A 65 -21.59 8.97 -11.66
CA ILE A 65 -21.74 8.93 -10.20
C ILE A 65 -21.15 7.64 -9.61
N LEU A 66 -21.41 6.48 -10.23
CA LEU A 66 -20.84 5.21 -9.77
C LEU A 66 -19.31 5.21 -9.85
N LEU A 67 -18.74 5.67 -10.97
CA LEU A 67 -17.28 5.80 -11.14
C LEU A 67 -16.67 6.78 -10.14
N TRP A 68 -17.38 7.86 -9.80
CA TRP A 68 -16.93 8.83 -8.81
C TRP A 68 -16.94 8.28 -7.38
N LEU A 69 -17.99 7.55 -6.99
CA LEU A 69 -18.15 7.04 -5.62
C LEU A 69 -17.34 5.76 -5.34
N LEU A 70 -17.08 4.95 -6.36
CA LEU A 70 -16.39 3.66 -6.23
C LEU A 70 -14.98 3.66 -6.81
N GLY A 71 -14.68 4.56 -7.75
CA GLY A 71 -13.38 4.61 -8.40
C GLY A 71 -12.29 5.17 -7.50
N THR A 72 -11.13 4.54 -7.53
CA THR A 72 -9.88 5.10 -7.03
C THR A 72 -9.09 5.65 -8.22
N ARG A 73 -8.38 6.77 -8.01
CA ARG A 73 -7.48 7.30 -9.03
C ARG A 73 -6.26 6.40 -9.12
N LYS A 74 -5.93 5.98 -10.33
CA LYS A 74 -4.70 5.23 -10.60
C LYS A 74 -3.54 6.18 -10.86
N TRP A 75 -2.34 5.70 -10.58
CA TRP A 75 -1.08 6.39 -10.79
C TRP A 75 -0.20 5.55 -11.69
N GLU A 76 0.58 6.22 -12.51
CA GLU A 76 1.60 5.62 -13.36
C GLU A 76 2.96 6.11 -12.90
N VAL A 77 3.92 5.20 -12.79
CA VAL A 77 5.33 5.54 -12.58
C VAL A 77 5.85 6.20 -13.86
N ALA A 78 6.20 7.48 -13.80
CA ALA A 78 6.57 8.26 -14.98
C ALA A 78 8.03 8.06 -15.39
N GLU A 79 8.89 7.75 -14.42
CA GLU A 79 10.32 7.50 -14.60
C GLU A 79 10.72 6.25 -13.80
N ASP A 80 11.73 5.51 -14.27
CA ASP A 80 12.21 4.31 -13.60
C ASP A 80 12.54 4.60 -12.13
N PHE A 81 11.87 3.90 -11.23
CA PHE A 81 12.02 4.09 -9.79
C PHE A 81 13.01 3.09 -9.21
N TRP A 82 14.17 3.59 -8.80
CA TRP A 82 15.29 2.81 -8.28
C TRP A 82 15.33 2.82 -6.76
N PHE A 83 15.48 1.64 -6.15
CA PHE A 83 15.55 1.49 -4.70
C PHE A 83 16.40 0.29 -4.29
N THR A 84 16.90 0.32 -3.05
CA THR A 84 17.58 -0.79 -2.40
C THR A 84 16.63 -1.46 -1.43
N LEU A 85 16.61 -2.79 -1.39
CA LEU A 85 15.79 -3.60 -0.49
C LEU A 85 16.56 -4.88 -0.15
N GLU A 86 16.61 -5.26 1.13
CA GLU A 86 17.31 -6.48 1.61
C GLU A 86 18.77 -6.58 1.11
N GLY A 87 19.44 -5.44 0.91
CA GLY A 87 20.81 -5.37 0.36
C GLY A 87 20.93 -5.54 -1.15
N GLY A 88 19.83 -5.78 -1.87
CA GLY A 88 19.77 -5.81 -3.33
C GLY A 88 19.30 -4.48 -3.93
N ASN A 89 19.77 -4.18 -5.15
CA ASN A 89 19.29 -3.04 -5.94
C ASN A 89 18.18 -3.49 -6.89
N TYR A 90 17.10 -2.72 -6.91
CA TYR A 90 15.89 -3.02 -7.65
C TYR A 90 15.36 -1.78 -8.37
N MET A 91 14.55 -2.01 -9.39
CA MET A 91 13.79 -0.96 -10.07
C MET A 91 12.35 -1.36 -10.34
N ILE A 92 11.47 -0.36 -10.37
CA ILE A 92 10.14 -0.44 -10.98
C ILE A 92 10.16 0.41 -12.25
N PRO A 93 9.93 -0.20 -13.42
CA PRO A 93 10.04 0.50 -14.69
C PRO A 93 8.92 1.53 -14.87
N ALA A 94 9.22 2.57 -15.63
CA ALA A 94 8.24 3.54 -16.11
C ALA A 94 7.08 2.86 -16.85
N GLY A 95 5.88 3.43 -16.74
CA GLY A 95 4.64 2.86 -17.26
C GLY A 95 3.97 1.84 -16.33
N PHE A 96 4.57 1.51 -15.17
CA PHE A 96 3.89 0.70 -14.17
C PHE A 96 2.72 1.46 -13.54
N GLN A 97 1.53 0.89 -13.63
CA GLN A 97 0.31 1.47 -13.06
C GLN A 97 -0.11 0.79 -11.77
N PHE A 98 -0.50 1.58 -10.78
CA PHE A 98 -0.92 1.13 -9.46
C PHE A 98 -1.99 2.06 -8.86
N ASP A 99 -2.72 1.60 -7.84
CA ASP A 99 -3.84 2.33 -7.22
C ASP A 99 -3.59 2.69 -5.74
N GLY A 100 -2.41 2.38 -5.22
CA GLY A 100 -1.96 2.76 -3.89
C GLY A 100 -2.52 1.86 -2.80
N ALA A 101 -2.43 2.29 -1.54
CA ALA A 101 -2.84 1.44 -0.43
C ALA A 101 -4.38 1.30 -0.34
N SER A 102 -4.86 0.06 -0.25
CA SER A 102 -6.26 -0.24 0.02
C SER A 102 -6.62 0.09 1.47
N VAL A 103 -7.06 1.34 1.72
CA VAL A 103 -7.52 1.83 3.03
C VAL A 103 -9.05 1.73 3.13
N PRO A 104 -9.62 1.17 4.21
CA PRO A 104 -11.07 1.18 4.42
C PRO A 104 -11.65 2.59 4.34
N LYS A 105 -12.79 2.78 3.66
CA LYS A 105 -13.36 4.11 3.38
C LYS A 105 -13.56 5.00 4.62
N PHE A 106 -13.91 4.42 5.77
CA PHE A 106 -14.06 5.19 7.00
C PHE A 106 -12.72 5.68 7.59
N LEU A 107 -11.62 4.98 7.31
CA LEU A 107 -10.26 5.44 7.65
C LEU A 107 -9.70 6.38 6.58
N ALA A 108 -10.19 6.32 5.34
CA ALA A 108 -9.73 7.16 4.24
C ALA A 108 -9.92 8.67 4.51
N THR A 109 -10.85 9.04 5.40
CA THR A 109 -11.02 10.41 5.90
C THR A 109 -9.77 10.93 6.63
N PHE A 110 -9.02 10.03 7.26
CA PHE A 110 -7.86 10.36 8.11
C PHE A 110 -6.53 9.86 7.54
N LEU A 111 -6.57 8.81 6.73
CA LEU A 111 -5.41 8.16 6.14
C LEU A 111 -5.55 8.17 4.61
N SER A 112 -4.77 9.05 3.96
CA SER A 112 -4.75 9.11 2.50
C SER A 112 -4.16 7.81 1.91
N PRO A 113 -4.81 7.20 0.90
CA PRO A 113 -4.27 6.06 0.14
C PRO A 113 -2.90 6.34 -0.51
N VAL A 114 -2.61 7.61 -0.78
CA VAL A 114 -1.33 8.11 -1.33
C VAL A 114 -0.49 8.85 -0.29
N GLY A 115 -0.82 8.70 0.99
CA GLY A 115 -0.08 9.29 2.09
C GLY A 115 1.07 8.40 2.54
N VAL A 116 1.09 8.08 3.83
CA VAL A 116 2.20 7.39 4.49
C VAL A 116 2.46 5.96 4.01
N LEU A 117 1.52 5.34 3.30
CA LEU A 117 1.61 3.96 2.79
C LEU A 117 2.02 3.87 1.31
N LEU A 118 2.23 5.00 0.63
CA LEU A 118 2.39 5.05 -0.83
C LEU A 118 3.58 4.23 -1.32
N ILE A 119 4.76 4.40 -0.72
CA ILE A 119 6.00 3.76 -1.18
C ILE A 119 5.95 2.25 -1.01
N GLY A 120 5.55 1.78 0.18
CA GLY A 120 5.35 0.35 0.39
C GLY A 120 4.26 -0.19 -0.52
N GLY A 121 3.17 0.56 -0.77
CA GLY A 121 2.10 0.19 -1.69
C GLY A 121 2.57 0.02 -3.13
N LEU A 122 3.40 0.93 -3.64
CA LEU A 122 3.98 0.84 -4.97
C LEU A 122 4.82 -0.44 -5.15
N VAL A 123 5.72 -0.71 -4.21
CA VAL A 123 6.57 -1.92 -4.25
C VAL A 123 5.72 -3.18 -4.07
N HIS A 124 4.73 -3.14 -3.18
CA HIS A 124 3.78 -4.22 -2.97
C HIS A 124 2.99 -4.55 -4.22
N ASP A 125 2.35 -3.58 -4.86
CA ASP A 125 1.54 -3.79 -6.06
C ASP A 125 2.36 -4.38 -7.21
N TYR A 126 3.61 -3.91 -7.38
CA TYR A 126 4.52 -4.47 -8.37
C TYR A 126 4.88 -5.92 -8.05
N GLY A 127 5.34 -6.17 -6.83
CA GLY A 127 5.68 -7.50 -6.34
C GLY A 127 4.48 -8.46 -6.36
N TYR A 128 3.28 -7.96 -6.10
CA TYR A 128 2.05 -8.74 -6.16
C TYR A 128 1.68 -9.13 -7.59
N LYS A 129 1.81 -8.19 -8.53
CA LYS A 129 1.45 -8.42 -9.93
C LYS A 129 2.39 -9.40 -10.60
N TYR A 130 3.69 -9.29 -10.35
CA TYR A 130 4.72 -10.07 -11.04
C TYR A 130 5.33 -11.20 -10.19
N ALA A 131 4.98 -11.29 -8.91
CA ALA A 131 5.57 -12.21 -7.93
C ALA A 131 7.10 -12.08 -7.80
N THR A 132 7.68 -10.93 -8.15
CA THR A 132 9.12 -10.65 -8.13
C THR A 132 9.40 -9.14 -8.21
N LEU A 133 10.65 -8.74 -7.99
CA LEU A 133 11.20 -7.42 -8.34
C LEU A 133 12.23 -7.56 -9.47
N LEU A 134 12.40 -6.50 -10.26
CA LEU A 134 13.45 -6.39 -11.27
C LEU A 134 14.71 -5.81 -10.68
N HIS A 135 15.85 -6.40 -11.02
CA HIS A 135 17.18 -5.83 -10.81
C HIS A 135 17.51 -4.80 -11.91
N ASP A 136 18.59 -4.06 -11.67
CA ASP A 136 19.16 -3.09 -12.62
C ASP A 136 19.62 -3.73 -13.94
N ASP A 137 20.10 -4.96 -13.88
CA ASP A 137 20.51 -5.77 -15.03
C ASP A 137 19.36 -6.46 -15.78
N GLY A 138 18.10 -6.23 -15.36
CA GLY A 138 16.90 -6.84 -15.95
C GLY A 138 16.62 -8.27 -15.49
N THR A 139 17.43 -8.83 -14.59
CA THR A 139 17.12 -10.10 -13.91
C THR A 139 16.05 -9.89 -12.84
N THR A 140 15.56 -10.97 -12.23
CA THR A 140 14.54 -10.90 -11.18
C THR A 140 15.03 -11.54 -9.90
N MET A 141 14.49 -11.10 -8.75
CA MET A 141 14.80 -11.72 -7.44
C MET A 141 14.27 -13.15 -7.27
N GLY A 142 13.72 -13.74 -8.33
CA GLY A 142 13.00 -15.00 -8.30
C GLY A 142 11.58 -14.87 -7.76
N TYR A 143 10.84 -15.98 -7.80
CA TYR A 143 9.46 -16.03 -7.33
C TYR A 143 9.38 -15.85 -5.81
N ARG A 144 8.50 -14.97 -5.36
CA ARG A 144 8.13 -14.76 -3.96
C ARG A 144 6.64 -14.87 -3.79
N ASN A 145 6.20 -15.46 -2.68
CA ASN A 145 4.78 -15.68 -2.41
C ASN A 145 4.11 -14.42 -1.81
N GLN A 146 2.78 -14.49 -1.70
CA GLN A 146 1.94 -13.45 -1.12
C GLN A 146 2.45 -12.95 0.26
N ALA A 147 2.81 -13.89 1.14
CA ALA A 147 3.21 -13.58 2.51
C ALA A 147 4.51 -12.77 2.59
N HIS A 148 5.42 -13.00 1.63
CA HIS A 148 6.64 -12.21 1.49
C HIS A 148 6.29 -10.77 1.12
N TRP A 149 5.47 -10.55 0.10
CA TRP A 149 5.10 -9.19 -0.32
C TRP A 149 4.33 -8.43 0.75
N ASP A 150 3.40 -9.09 1.43
CA ASP A 150 2.68 -8.48 2.57
C ASP A 150 3.66 -8.01 3.66
N ARG A 151 4.72 -8.80 3.92
CA ARG A 151 5.76 -8.46 4.89
C ARG A 151 6.64 -7.30 4.40
N ILE A 152 7.09 -7.34 3.15
CA ILE A 152 7.88 -6.27 2.53
C ILE A 152 7.12 -4.93 2.57
N PHE A 153 5.82 -4.93 2.25
CA PHE A 153 4.96 -3.76 2.36
C PHE A 153 5.04 -3.12 3.76
N ARG A 154 4.85 -3.94 4.80
CA ARG A 154 4.88 -3.49 6.19
C ARG A 154 6.23 -2.90 6.54
N ASP A 155 7.31 -3.61 6.21
CA ASP A 155 8.66 -3.26 6.65
C ASP A 155 9.17 -2.01 5.93
N ILE A 156 8.89 -1.85 4.63
CA ILE A 156 9.14 -0.60 3.89
C ILE A 156 8.37 0.56 4.54
N CYS A 157 7.07 0.40 4.81
CA CYS A 157 6.29 1.48 5.39
C CYS A 157 6.79 1.85 6.80
N ILE A 158 7.21 0.89 7.63
CA ILE A 158 7.79 1.18 8.95
C ILE A 158 9.10 1.95 8.84
N GLU A 159 9.94 1.63 7.87
CA GLU A 159 11.19 2.36 7.63
C GLU A 159 10.96 3.78 7.09
N VAL A 160 9.99 3.94 6.18
CA VAL A 160 9.71 5.23 5.54
C VAL A 160 8.95 6.19 6.46
N ASN A 161 7.94 5.70 7.19
CA ASN A 161 7.04 6.56 7.97
C ASN A 161 7.13 6.38 9.50
N GLY A 162 7.79 5.33 9.99
CA GLY A 162 8.00 5.09 11.43
C GLY A 162 6.82 4.49 12.20
N PHE A 163 5.60 4.48 11.65
CA PHE A 163 4.37 4.10 12.36
C PHE A 163 4.15 2.58 12.43
N LYS A 164 4.70 1.91 13.45
CA LYS A 164 4.55 0.46 13.62
C LYS A 164 3.09 0.02 13.62
N PHE A 165 2.25 0.56 14.50
CA PHE A 165 0.88 0.10 14.68
C PHE A 165 0.05 0.14 13.38
N LEU A 166 0.07 1.26 12.67
CA LEU A 166 -0.67 1.42 11.42
C LEU A 166 -0.19 0.44 10.34
N ASN A 167 1.12 0.24 10.22
CA ASN A 167 1.70 -0.66 9.22
C ASN A 167 1.43 -2.13 9.56
N TYR A 168 1.42 -2.52 10.84
CA TYR A 168 0.97 -3.86 11.26
C TYR A 168 -0.53 -4.07 11.04
N LEU A 169 -1.36 -3.06 11.27
CA LEU A 169 -2.79 -3.12 10.96
C LEU A 169 -3.02 -3.34 9.46
N ALA A 170 -2.29 -2.60 8.61
CA ALA A 170 -2.33 -2.74 7.16
C ALA A 170 -1.82 -4.13 6.72
N TYR A 171 -0.72 -4.61 7.31
CA TYR A 171 -0.19 -5.97 7.09
C TYR A 171 -1.24 -7.05 7.33
N TRP A 172 -1.91 -7.03 8.48
CA TRP A 172 -2.93 -8.02 8.82
C TRP A 172 -4.14 -7.92 7.88
N THR A 173 -4.51 -6.70 7.46
CA THR A 173 -5.57 -6.50 6.47
C THR A 173 -5.22 -7.15 5.13
N LEU A 174 -4.01 -6.91 4.62
CA LEU A 174 -3.51 -7.53 3.39
C LEU A 174 -3.41 -9.05 3.52
N ARG A 175 -2.92 -9.55 4.66
CA ARG A 175 -2.77 -10.98 4.88
C ARG A 175 -4.11 -11.72 4.84
N LEU A 176 -5.17 -11.10 5.37
CA LEU A 176 -6.50 -11.68 5.46
C LEU A 176 -7.33 -11.50 4.18
N ALA A 177 -7.16 -10.39 3.44
CA ALA A 177 -8.02 -10.03 2.31
C ALA A 177 -7.31 -10.07 0.94
N GLY A 178 -5.98 -9.99 0.90
CA GLY A 178 -5.19 -9.85 -0.32
C GLY A 178 -5.12 -11.11 -1.19
N PHE A 179 -5.61 -12.26 -0.72
CA PHE A 179 -5.58 -13.51 -1.47
C PHE A 179 -6.42 -13.45 -2.75
N VAL A 180 -7.48 -12.64 -2.78
CA VAL A 180 -8.33 -12.48 -3.97
C VAL A 180 -7.54 -11.83 -5.10
N ALA A 181 -6.83 -10.74 -4.82
CA ALA A 181 -5.98 -10.06 -5.79
C ALA A 181 -4.83 -10.96 -6.25
N TRP A 182 -4.14 -11.62 -5.30
CA TRP A 182 -3.05 -12.56 -5.57
C TRP A 182 -3.46 -13.68 -6.53
N ASN A 183 -4.58 -14.35 -6.23
CA ASN A 183 -5.09 -15.42 -7.08
C ASN A 183 -5.58 -14.88 -8.44
N GLY A 184 -6.05 -13.64 -8.50
CA GLY A 184 -6.38 -12.97 -9.76
C GLY A 184 -5.16 -12.80 -10.67
N HIS A 185 -4.02 -12.37 -10.12
CA HIS A 185 -2.77 -12.24 -10.87
C HIS A 185 -2.22 -13.59 -11.33
N LYS A 186 -2.25 -14.59 -10.44
CA LYS A 186 -1.87 -15.97 -10.78
C LYS A 186 -2.71 -16.52 -11.95
N LYS A 187 -4.03 -16.30 -11.93
CA LYS A 187 -4.95 -16.73 -13.01
C LYS A 187 -4.67 -16.04 -14.34
N ARG A 188 -4.24 -14.78 -14.33
CA ARG A 188 -3.87 -14.02 -15.53
C ARG A 188 -2.49 -14.37 -16.07
N GLY A 189 -1.71 -15.19 -15.35
CA GLY A 189 -0.35 -15.57 -15.75
C GLY A 189 0.66 -14.42 -15.67
N THR A 190 0.40 -13.39 -14.84
CA THR A 190 1.33 -12.26 -14.70
C THR A 190 2.53 -12.57 -13.82
N HIS A 191 2.45 -13.62 -12.99
CA HIS A 191 3.54 -14.04 -12.11
C HIS A 191 4.69 -14.64 -12.91
N VAL A 192 5.92 -14.36 -12.47
CA VAL A 192 7.06 -15.17 -12.89
C VAL A 192 6.87 -16.64 -12.49
N LYS A 193 7.45 -17.55 -13.27
CA LYS A 193 7.35 -18.98 -12.99
C LYS A 193 8.02 -19.32 -11.66
N GLU A 194 7.29 -20.02 -10.81
CA GLU A 194 7.85 -20.69 -9.64
C GLU A 194 8.80 -21.77 -10.18
N LYS A 195 10.11 -21.65 -9.88
CA LYS A 195 11.06 -22.72 -10.19
C LYS A 195 10.73 -23.88 -9.26
N SER A 196 10.25 -24.99 -9.83
CA SER A 196 9.95 -26.26 -9.16
C SER A 196 11.21 -26.90 -8.59
#